data_AF-A0A838QI50-F1
#
_entry.id   AF-A0A838QI50-F1
#
_cell.length_a   1.000
_cell.length_b   1.000
_cell.length_c   1.000
_cell.angle_alpha   90.00
_cell.angle_beta   90.00
_cell.angle_gamma   90.00
#
_symmetry.space_group_name_H-M   'P 1'
#
loop_
_entity.id
_entity.type
_entity.pdbx_description
1 polymer ?
#
loop_
_entity_poly.entity_id
_entity_poly.type
_entity_poly.pdbx_seq_one_letter_code
_entity_poly.pdbx_strand_id
1 'polypeptide(L)'
;SAATGLLAGINLSRILSGLNAEIPPPTTMLGALYRYMSEADPAHFQPMNANFGLVDDLPHVIRDKKRKREMIAERSLAAMAEWSETYSGAVPNAVG
;
A
#
# COMPACT_ATOMS: atom_id res chain seq x y z
N SER A 1 -3.38 1.32 11.54
CA SER A 1 -3.79 -0.06 11.89
C SER A 1 -4.99 -0.56 11.10
N ALA A 2 -6.06 0.23 10.88
CA ALA A 2 -7.24 -0.25 10.14
C ALA A 2 -6.94 -0.77 8.71
N ALA A 3 -6.19 -0.01 7.91
CA ALA A 3 -5.85 -0.41 6.53
C ALA A 3 -5.00 -1.70 6.45
N THR A 4 -4.02 -1.84 7.32
CA THR A 4 -3.18 -3.06 7.40
C THR A 4 -4.00 -4.27 7.85
N GLY A 5 -4.92 -4.09 8.79
CA GLY A 5 -5.84 -5.15 9.23
C GLY A 5 -6.82 -5.59 8.15
N LEU A 6 -7.39 -4.65 7.40
CA LEU A 6 -8.25 -4.96 6.24
C LEU A 6 -7.49 -5.79 5.19
N LEU A 7 -6.27 -5.35 4.81
CA LEU A 7 -5.45 -6.08 3.84
C LEU A 7 -5.08 -7.49 4.34
N ALA A 8 -4.76 -7.63 5.63
CA ALA A 8 -4.48 -8.92 6.23
C ALA A 8 -5.70 -9.85 6.15
N GLY A 9 -6.91 -9.34 6.41
CA GLY A 9 -8.15 -10.11 6.26
C GLY A 9 -8.44 -10.53 4.81
N ILE A 10 -8.23 -9.63 3.85
CA ILE A 10 -8.35 -9.94 2.41
C ILE A 10 -7.35 -11.04 2.03
N ASN A 11 -6.09 -10.90 2.42
CA ASN A 11 -5.06 -11.90 2.12
C ASN A 11 -5.30 -13.24 2.80
N LEU A 12 -5.83 -13.23 4.03
CA LEU A 12 -6.25 -14.46 4.70
C LEU A 12 -7.35 -15.18 3.89
N SER A 13 -8.38 -14.45 3.44
CA SER A 13 -9.44 -15.02 2.59
C SER A 13 -8.89 -15.62 1.28
N ARG A 14 -7.95 -14.91 0.63
CA ARG A 14 -7.25 -15.38 -0.58
C ARG A 14 -6.49 -16.68 -0.34
N ILE A 15 -5.67 -16.72 0.73
CA ILE A 15 -4.88 -17.91 1.10
C ILE A 15 -5.80 -19.11 1.37
N LEU A 16 -6.88 -18.91 2.13
CA LEU A 16 -7.86 -19.97 2.41
C LEU A 16 -8.57 -20.46 1.14
N SER A 17 -8.63 -19.63 0.10
CA SER A 17 -9.17 -19.96 -1.23
C SER A 17 -8.12 -20.52 -2.20
N GLY A 18 -6.90 -20.82 -1.74
CA GLY A 18 -5.81 -21.33 -2.58
C GLY A 18 -5.15 -20.28 -3.49
N LEU A 19 -5.42 -18.99 -3.26
CA LEU A 19 -4.81 -17.88 -3.98
C LEU A 19 -3.59 -17.33 -3.21
N ASN A 20 -2.68 -16.69 -3.93
CA ASN A 20 -1.55 -16.00 -3.32
C ASN A 20 -2.01 -14.72 -2.60
N ALA A 21 -1.31 -14.36 -1.52
CA ALA A 21 -1.44 -13.05 -0.90
C ALA A 21 -0.94 -11.96 -1.84
N GLU A 22 -1.62 -10.82 -1.84
CA GLU A 22 -1.29 -9.67 -2.68
C GLU A 22 -1.15 -8.42 -1.83
N ILE A 23 -0.19 -7.58 -2.19
CA ILE A 23 0.05 -6.29 -1.55
C ILE A 23 0.02 -5.18 -2.60
N PRO A 24 -0.48 -3.99 -2.28
CA PRO A 24 -0.45 -2.87 -3.20
C PRO A 24 1.01 -2.43 -3.46
N PRO A 25 1.27 -1.77 -4.60
CA PRO A 25 2.63 -1.38 -4.96
C PRO A 25 3.21 -0.36 -3.96
N PRO A 26 4.55 -0.25 -3.83
CA PRO A 26 5.21 0.67 -2.89
C PRO A 26 5.04 2.15 -3.26
N THR A 27 4.50 2.43 -4.44
CA THR A 27 4.03 3.76 -4.84
C THR A 27 2.76 4.19 -4.08
N THR A 28 2.10 3.27 -3.38
CA THR A 28 1.01 3.53 -2.44
C THR A 28 1.53 3.60 -1.01
N MET A 29 0.81 4.32 -0.12
CA MET A 29 1.19 4.40 1.29
C MET A 29 1.20 3.04 1.99
N LEU A 30 0.24 2.17 1.67
CA LEU A 30 0.14 0.86 2.31
C LEU A 30 1.26 -0.07 1.81
N GLY A 31 1.51 -0.10 0.50
CA GLY A 31 2.62 -0.88 -0.07
C GLY A 31 3.98 -0.41 0.43
N ALA A 32 4.18 0.90 0.54
CA ALA A 32 5.40 1.48 1.09
C ALA A 32 5.65 1.05 2.54
N LEU A 33 4.60 1.03 3.36
CA LEU A 33 4.68 0.57 4.75
C LEU A 33 5.04 -0.92 4.82
N TYR A 34 4.41 -1.77 3.98
CA TYR A 34 4.75 -3.19 3.91
C TYR A 34 6.19 -3.42 3.46
N ARG A 35 6.65 -2.70 2.43
CA ARG A 35 8.05 -2.73 1.99
C ARG A 35 9.00 -2.37 3.13
N TYR A 36 8.72 -1.28 3.85
CA TYR A 36 9.53 -0.87 5.00
C TYR A 36 9.58 -1.97 6.06
N MET A 37 8.44 -2.59 6.38
CA MET A 37 8.39 -3.70 7.34
C MET A 37 9.17 -4.94 6.87
N SER A 38 9.21 -5.23 5.56
CA SER A 38 9.92 -6.38 5.02
C SER A 38 11.42 -6.15 4.83
N GLU A 39 11.84 -4.92 4.55
CA GLU A 39 13.23 -4.58 4.21
C GLU A 39 14.01 -3.93 5.36
N ALA A 40 13.33 -3.38 6.37
CA ALA A 40 14.01 -2.74 7.49
C ALA A 40 14.89 -3.74 8.24
N ASP A 41 16.12 -3.31 8.56
CA ASP A 41 17.03 -4.06 9.40
C ASP A 41 16.38 -4.35 10.77
N PRO A 42 16.17 -5.62 11.15
CA PRO A 42 15.55 -5.98 12.42
C PRO A 42 16.27 -5.39 13.63
N ALA A 43 17.59 -5.18 13.55
CA ALA A 43 18.38 -4.61 14.64
C ALA A 43 18.11 -3.12 14.88
N HIS A 44 17.60 -2.41 13.86
CA HIS A 44 17.37 -0.96 13.88
C HIS A 44 15.91 -0.59 13.55
N PHE A 45 15.01 -1.58 13.54
CA PHE A 45 13.61 -1.35 13.24
C PHE A 45 12.99 -0.35 14.23
N GLN A 46 12.36 0.68 13.70
CA GLN A 46 11.58 1.63 14.49
C GLN A 46 10.13 1.60 14.00
N PRO A 47 9.14 1.51 14.89
CA PRO A 47 7.75 1.64 14.48
C PRO A 47 7.52 3.02 13.86
N MET A 48 7.05 3.04 12.62
CA MET A 48 6.76 4.27 11.88
C MET A 48 5.28 4.36 11.54
N ASN A 49 4.70 5.55 11.74
CA ASN A 49 3.38 5.87 11.18
C ASN A 49 3.47 6.12 9.67
N ALA A 50 2.34 5.97 8.98
CA ALA A 50 2.21 6.32 7.57
C ALA A 50 2.64 7.78 7.33
N ASN A 51 3.62 7.99 6.45
CA ASN A 51 4.13 9.29 6.11
C ASN A 51 4.69 9.31 4.67
N PHE A 52 4.71 10.48 4.04
CA PHE A 52 5.16 10.64 2.65
C PHE A 52 6.63 10.30 2.41
N GLY A 53 7.46 10.16 3.46
CA GLY A 53 8.84 9.73 3.33
C GLY A 53 9.01 8.24 3.04
N LEU A 54 7.94 7.43 3.22
CA LEU A 54 7.95 6.00 2.90
C LEU A 54 7.66 5.73 1.42
N VAL A 55 6.86 6.59 0.80
CA VAL A 55 6.40 6.43 -0.58
C VAL A 55 7.51 6.86 -1.53
N ASP A 56 7.68 6.14 -2.64
CA ASP A 56 8.67 6.47 -3.67
C ASP A 56 8.57 7.94 -4.10
N ASP A 57 9.70 8.56 -4.44
CA ASP A 57 9.68 9.96 -4.86
C ASP A 57 9.12 10.13 -6.29
N LEU A 58 8.80 11.35 -6.68
CA LEU A 58 8.45 11.69 -8.06
C LEU A 58 9.69 11.66 -8.96
N PRO A 59 9.56 11.29 -10.25
CA PRO A 59 10.69 11.27 -11.19
C PRO A 59 11.30 12.65 -11.49
N HIS A 60 10.65 13.73 -11.05
CA HIS A 60 11.12 15.11 -11.26
C HIS A 60 11.09 15.88 -9.94
N VAL A 61 12.04 16.81 -9.79
CA VAL A 61 12.14 17.65 -8.60
C VAL A 61 11.05 18.73 -8.63
N ILE A 62 10.13 18.65 -7.66
CA ILE A 62 9.14 19.69 -7.38
C ILE A 62 9.64 20.52 -6.18
N ARG A 63 9.89 21.82 -6.39
CA ARG A 63 10.37 22.74 -5.34
C ARG A 63 9.30 23.04 -4.29
N ASP A 64 8.05 23.18 -4.72
CA ASP A 64 6.91 23.41 -3.82
C ASP A 64 6.56 22.12 -3.07
N LYS A 65 6.82 22.10 -1.76
CA LYS A 65 6.55 20.94 -0.90
C LYS A 65 5.08 20.55 -0.84
N LYS A 66 4.16 21.52 -0.91
CA LYS A 66 2.71 21.24 -0.89
C LYS A 66 2.33 20.57 -2.20
N ARG A 67 2.73 21.17 -3.33
CA ARG A 67 2.46 20.60 -4.66
C ARG A 67 3.08 19.21 -4.83
N LYS A 68 4.29 19.01 -4.31
CA LYS A 68 4.96 17.70 -4.30
C LYS A 68 4.11 16.65 -3.59
N ARG A 69 3.60 16.96 -2.39
CA ARG A 69 2.76 16.03 -1.60
C ARG A 69 1.43 15.73 -2.30
N GLU A 70 0.80 16.72 -2.91
CA GLU A 70 -0.42 16.53 -3.70
C GLU A 70 -0.18 15.57 -4.86
N MET A 71 0.87 15.78 -5.65
CA MET A 71 1.20 14.90 -6.78
C MET A 71 1.56 13.48 -6.34
N ILE A 72 2.28 13.32 -5.22
CA ILE A 72 2.53 11.99 -4.63
C ILE A 72 1.21 11.33 -4.23
N ALA A 73 0.30 12.07 -3.59
CA ALA A 73 -1.01 11.56 -3.19
C ALA A 73 -1.85 11.14 -4.40
N GLU A 74 -1.94 11.97 -5.45
CA GLU A 74 -2.63 11.68 -6.70
C GLU A 74 -2.10 10.38 -7.34
N ARG A 75 -0.77 10.25 -7.50
CA ARG A 75 -0.14 9.03 -8.03
C ARG A 75 -0.41 7.81 -7.14
N SER A 76 -0.34 7.98 -5.82
CA SER A 76 -0.59 6.91 -4.86
C SER A 76 -2.03 6.39 -4.94
N LEU A 77 -3.00 7.31 -5.09
CA LEU A 77 -4.41 6.96 -5.21
C LEU A 77 -4.69 6.27 -6.55
N ALA A 78 -4.11 6.75 -7.65
CA ALA A 78 -4.23 6.09 -8.95
C ALA A 78 -3.69 4.66 -8.94
N ALA A 79 -2.49 4.45 -8.38
CA ALA A 79 -1.89 3.12 -8.26
C ALA A 79 -2.69 2.19 -7.34
N MET A 80 -3.27 2.72 -6.27
CA MET A 80 -4.15 1.94 -5.39
C MET A 80 -5.44 1.53 -6.10
N ALA A 81 -6.05 2.43 -6.89
CA ALA A 81 -7.24 2.14 -7.67
C ALA A 81 -6.98 1.02 -8.69
N GLU A 82 -5.92 1.15 -9.49
CA GLU A 82 -5.52 0.14 -10.48
C GLU A 82 -5.24 -1.23 -9.85
N TRP A 83 -4.52 -1.24 -8.71
CA TRP A 83 -4.29 -2.47 -7.96
C TRP A 83 -5.59 -3.07 -7.44
N SER A 84 -6.48 -2.24 -6.88
CA SER A 84 -7.76 -2.70 -6.37
C SER A 84 -8.64 -3.27 -7.47
N GLU A 85 -8.68 -2.68 -8.67
CA GLU A 85 -9.43 -3.22 -9.81
C GLU A 85 -8.89 -4.59 -10.23
N THR A 86 -7.56 -4.75 -10.25
CA THR A 86 -6.92 -6.03 -10.59
C THR A 86 -7.25 -7.15 -9.60
N TYR A 87 -7.35 -6.83 -8.30
CA TYR A 87 -7.50 -7.83 -7.22
C TYR A 87 -8.86 -7.85 -6.52
N SER A 88 -9.78 -6.95 -6.89
CA SER A 88 -11.14 -6.83 -6.35
C SER A 88 -12.05 -8.01 -6.68
N GLY A 89 -11.71 -8.81 -7.69
CA GLY A 89 -12.38 -10.08 -7.99
C GLY A 89 -12.24 -11.15 -6.89
N ALA A 90 -11.44 -10.90 -5.85
CA ALA A 90 -11.21 -11.82 -4.74
C ALA A 90 -11.90 -11.40 -3.42
N VAL A 91 -12.64 -10.28 -3.39
CA VAL A 91 -13.62 -10.07 -2.32
C VAL A 91 -14.85 -10.86 -2.75
N PRO A 92 -15.21 -11.98 -2.09
CA PRO A 92 -16.47 -12.63 -2.40
C PRO A 92 -17.55 -11.57 -2.25
N ASN A 93 -18.31 -11.31 -3.31
CA ASN A 93 -19.60 -10.64 -3.14
C ASN A 93 -20.28 -11.41 -2.01
N ALA A 94 -20.49 -10.75 -0.88
CA ALA A 94 -21.34 -11.29 0.17
C ALA A 94 -22.74 -11.33 -0.45
N VAL A 95 -23.04 -12.45 -1.10
CA VAL A 95 -24.37 -12.78 -1.58
C VAL A 95 -25.20 -13.01 -0.32
N GLY A 96 -25.99 -12.01 0.03
CA GLY A 96 -27.19 -12.13 0.84
C GLY A 96 -28.39 -11.99 -0.06
#